data_AF-A0AB73T1Q9-F1
#
_entry.id   AF-A0AB73T1Q9-F1
#
_cell.length_a   1.000
_cell.length_b   1.000
_cell.length_c   1.000
_cell.angle_alpha   90.00
_cell.angle_beta   90.00
_cell.angle_gamma   90.00
#
_symmetry.space_group_name_H-M   'P 1'
#
loop_
_entity.id
_entity.type
_entity.pdbx_description
1 polymer ?
#
loop_
_entity_poly.entity_id
_entity_poly.type
_entity_poly.pdbx_seq_one_letter_code
_entity_poly.pdbx_strand_id
1 'polypeptide(L)'
;MANSSIILSMKEKVIQELIDDEEIFRAIDSPDITDFNDSGRLDGTHIFRYRQHPDAVTGPITRLCIQVQIPEEEPVKNTALVSPVLKISIISHISCADMTASSGSKVSRIDHLSRLLDLKFNGREDFGLERLTFKASTEKCYGKDYLCRELSFTCKDLNLDTRRQNHASL
;
A
#
# COMPACT_ATOMS: atom_id res chain seq x y z
N MET A 1 -0.24 -12.84 -12.54
CA MET A 1 -1.15 -13.92 -12.97
C MET A 1 -2.34 -13.90 -12.02
N ALA A 2 -3.52 -13.42 -12.43
CA ALA A 2 -4.64 -13.26 -11.50
C ALA A 2 -5.39 -14.59 -11.29
N ASN A 3 -4.75 -15.47 -10.50
CA ASN A 3 -5.43 -16.04 -9.35
C ASN A 3 -5.04 -15.19 -8.13
N SER A 4 -5.34 -15.61 -6.89
CA SER A 4 -4.95 -14.85 -5.69
C SER A 4 -3.44 -14.56 -5.56
N SER A 5 -2.56 -15.03 -6.46
CA SER A 5 -1.14 -14.66 -6.50
C SER A 5 -0.85 -13.20 -6.86
N ILE A 6 -1.73 -12.49 -7.58
CA ILE A 6 -1.54 -11.03 -7.77
C ILE A 6 -1.58 -10.28 -6.44
N ILE A 7 -2.34 -10.78 -5.46
CA ILE A 7 -2.40 -10.21 -4.11
C ILE A 7 -1.01 -10.28 -3.44
N LEU A 8 -0.29 -11.39 -3.60
CA LEU A 8 1.03 -11.59 -3.00
C LEU A 8 2.09 -10.75 -3.73
N SER A 9 2.20 -10.92 -5.05
CA SER A 9 3.22 -10.24 -5.86
C SER A 9 3.10 -8.71 -5.80
N MET A 10 1.88 -8.16 -5.82
CA MET A 10 1.67 -6.72 -5.69
C MET A 10 2.07 -6.21 -4.31
N LYS A 11 1.76 -6.95 -3.22
CA LYS A 11 2.18 -6.57 -1.86
C LYS A 11 3.69 -6.63 -1.70
N GLU A 12 4.33 -7.71 -2.14
CA GLU A 12 5.78 -7.88 -2.08
C GLU A 12 6.48 -6.74 -2.80
N LYS A 13 6.04 -6.44 -4.03
CA LYS A 13 6.59 -5.35 -4.82
C LYS A 13 6.40 -3.99 -4.17
N VAL A 14 5.19 -3.68 -3.68
CA VAL A 14 4.95 -2.42 -2.96
C VAL A 14 5.87 -2.32 -1.75
N ILE A 15 6.02 -3.37 -0.95
CA ILE A 15 6.87 -3.33 0.24
C ILE A 15 8.33 -3.09 -0.13
N GLN A 16 8.86 -3.78 -1.15
CA GLN A 16 10.23 -3.55 -1.64
C GLN A 16 10.42 -2.08 -2.08
N GLU A 17 9.51 -1.54 -2.88
CA GLU A 17 9.55 -0.14 -3.33
C GLU A 17 9.48 0.90 -2.20
N LEU A 18 8.94 0.52 -1.04
CA LEU A 18 8.87 1.38 0.15
C LEU A 18 10.14 1.31 1.00
N ILE A 19 10.70 0.10 1.20
CA ILE A 19 11.94 -0.05 1.99
C ILE A 19 13.17 0.47 1.23
N ASP A 20 13.15 0.43 -0.09
CA ASP A 20 14.24 0.93 -0.95
C ASP A 20 14.16 2.44 -1.19
N ASP A 21 13.20 3.15 -0.58
CA ASP A 21 13.00 4.59 -0.76
C ASP A 21 13.40 5.38 0.49
N GLU A 22 14.49 6.15 0.38
CA GLU A 22 15.01 6.92 1.51
C GLU A 22 14.04 8.03 1.97
N GLU A 23 13.32 8.68 1.05
CA GLU A 23 12.40 9.76 1.43
C GLU A 23 11.23 9.19 2.24
N ILE A 24 10.68 8.04 1.83
CA ILE A 24 9.64 7.32 2.57
C ILE A 24 10.19 6.80 3.90
N PHE A 25 11.39 6.22 3.92
CA PHE A 25 12.04 5.75 5.15
C PHE A 25 12.14 6.86 6.20
N ARG A 26 12.65 8.04 5.79
CA ARG A 26 12.78 9.20 6.68
C ARG A 26 11.41 9.75 7.11
N ALA A 27 10.41 9.71 6.24
CA ALA A 27 9.06 10.18 6.55
C ALA A 27 8.30 9.26 7.52
N ILE A 28 8.58 7.95 7.54
CA ILE A 28 8.04 7.02 8.55
C ILE A 28 8.54 7.37 9.95
N ASP A 29 9.79 7.82 10.05
CA ASP A 29 10.39 8.35 11.29
C ASP A 29 10.36 7.32 12.43
N SER A 30 10.93 6.14 12.15
CA SER A 30 11.00 5.05 13.14
C SER A 30 11.94 5.40 14.30
N PRO A 31 11.52 5.23 15.57
CA PRO A 31 12.40 5.48 16.71
C PRO A 31 13.53 4.45 16.85
N ASP A 32 13.31 3.22 16.34
CA ASP A 32 14.22 2.08 16.53
C ASP A 32 15.08 1.78 15.29
N ILE A 33 14.71 2.31 14.12
CA ILE A 33 15.37 2.04 12.84
C ILE A 33 15.72 3.39 12.20
N THR A 34 16.94 3.87 12.47
CA THR A 34 17.39 5.23 12.09
C THR A 34 18.38 5.25 10.92
N ASP A 35 19.06 4.13 10.64
CA ASP A 35 19.93 3.97 9.48
C ASP A 35 19.11 3.44 8.28
N PHE A 36 19.24 4.11 7.13
CA PHE A 36 18.58 3.68 5.90
C PHE A 36 19.10 2.34 5.40
N ASN A 37 20.35 1.96 5.71
CA ASN A 37 20.87 0.63 5.38
C ASN A 37 20.11 -0.51 6.08
N ASP A 38 19.40 -0.19 7.18
CA ASP A 38 18.56 -1.11 7.94
C ASP A 38 17.08 -1.04 7.54
N SER A 39 16.73 -0.32 6.46
CA SER A 39 15.34 -0.05 6.04
C SER A 39 14.49 -1.31 5.86
N GLY A 40 15.09 -2.44 5.46
CA GLY A 40 14.40 -3.71 5.34
C GLY A 40 13.74 -4.18 6.63
N ARG A 41 14.23 -3.75 7.81
CA ARG A 41 13.62 -4.04 9.12
C ARG A 41 12.28 -3.34 9.34
N LEU A 42 11.91 -2.38 8.48
CA LEU A 42 10.58 -1.77 8.51
C LEU A 42 9.47 -2.76 8.11
N ASP A 43 9.77 -3.78 7.29
CA ASP A 43 8.81 -4.85 6.97
C ASP A 43 8.50 -5.67 8.23
N GLY A 44 7.22 -5.71 8.61
CA GLY A 44 6.75 -6.38 9.82
C GLY A 44 6.87 -5.55 11.11
N THR A 45 7.46 -4.35 11.08
CA THR A 45 7.52 -3.45 12.25
C THR A 45 6.77 -2.13 12.03
N HIS A 46 6.88 -1.54 10.83
CA HIS A 46 6.23 -0.28 10.45
C HIS A 46 5.46 -0.41 9.14
N ILE A 47 5.81 -1.39 8.29
CA ILE A 47 5.14 -1.70 7.03
C ILE A 47 4.53 -3.10 7.15
N PHE A 48 3.20 -3.20 7.04
CA PHE A 48 2.46 -4.43 7.28
C PHE A 48 1.72 -4.90 6.03
N ARG A 49 1.71 -6.22 5.81
CA ARG A 49 0.99 -6.88 4.70
C ARG A 49 -0.53 -7.00 4.90
N TYR A 50 -1.05 -6.51 6.03
CA TYR A 50 -2.44 -6.68 6.44
C TYR A 50 -2.92 -5.47 7.25
N ARG A 51 -4.24 -5.28 7.30
CA ARG A 51 -4.87 -4.09 7.90
C ARG A 51 -4.75 -4.02 9.42
N GLN A 52 -4.79 -5.18 10.08
CA GLN A 52 -4.81 -5.28 11.53
C GLN A 52 -3.68 -6.19 11.99
N HIS A 53 -2.70 -5.61 12.68
CA HIS A 53 -1.76 -6.37 13.47
C HIS A 53 -2.33 -6.53 14.88
N PRO A 54 -2.59 -7.76 15.36
CA PRO A 54 -3.22 -8.01 16.66
C PRO A 54 -2.50 -7.33 17.82
N ASP A 55 -1.17 -7.24 17.76
CA ASP A 55 -0.35 -6.66 18.85
C ASP A 55 0.13 -5.21 18.61
N ALA A 56 -0.13 -4.60 17.44
CA ALA A 56 0.56 -3.35 17.05
C ALA A 56 -0.19 -2.04 17.37
N VAL A 57 -0.94 -1.97 18.46
CA VAL A 57 -1.59 -0.71 18.89
C VAL A 57 -1.03 -0.25 20.23
N THR A 58 0.29 -0.27 20.37
CA THR A 58 0.96 0.33 21.53
C THR A 58 2.13 1.17 21.05
N GLY A 59 1.96 2.50 21.10
CA GLY A 59 3.07 3.45 20.93
C GLY A 59 2.85 4.56 19.90
N PRO A 60 3.52 5.70 20.08
CA PRO A 60 3.42 6.86 19.20
C PRO A 60 4.25 6.69 17.93
N ILE A 61 3.79 5.82 17.02
CA ILE A 61 4.50 5.52 15.76
C ILE A 61 3.63 5.79 14.52
N THR A 62 4.32 5.91 13.37
CA THR A 62 3.70 5.92 12.03
C THR A 62 3.89 4.56 11.36
N ARG A 63 2.84 4.07 10.70
CA ARG A 63 2.84 2.78 10.01
C ARG A 63 2.08 2.81 8.70
N LEU A 64 2.45 1.90 7.81
CA LEU A 64 1.84 1.66 6.52
C LEU A 64 1.23 0.26 6.49
N CYS A 65 -0.05 0.15 6.14
CA CYS A 65 -0.71 -1.13 5.95
C CYS A 65 -1.08 -1.32 4.47
N ILE A 66 -0.62 -2.41 3.88
CA ILE A 66 -0.82 -2.73 2.47
C ILE A 66 -1.91 -3.79 2.32
N GLN A 67 -2.94 -3.47 1.56
CA GLN A 67 -4.01 -4.40 1.21
C GLN A 67 -4.16 -4.47 -0.30
N VAL A 68 -4.45 -5.66 -0.81
CA VAL A 68 -4.85 -5.85 -2.21
C VAL A 68 -6.15 -6.61 -2.19
N GLN A 69 -7.17 -6.04 -2.82
CA GLN A 69 -8.52 -6.58 -2.88
C GLN A 69 -8.88 -6.82 -4.34
N ILE A 70 -9.53 -7.94 -4.65
CA ILE A 70 -10.09 -8.18 -6.00
C ILE A 70 -11.61 -8.14 -5.84
N PRO A 71 -12.26 -6.99 -6.10
CA PRO A 71 -13.70 -6.89 -6.01
C PRO A 71 -14.36 -7.75 -7.09
N GLU A 72 -15.58 -8.21 -6.83
CA GLU A 72 -16.43 -8.82 -7.85
C GLU A 72 -16.71 -7.76 -8.93
N GLU A 73 -16.35 -8.06 -10.18
CA GLU A 73 -16.74 -7.20 -11.31
C GLU A 73 -18.19 -7.51 -11.69
N GLU A 74 -18.97 -6.46 -12.00
CA GLU A 74 -20.33 -6.60 -12.53
C GLU A 74 -20.34 -7.61 -13.70
N PRO A 75 -21.29 -8.57 -13.74
CA PRO A 75 -21.25 -9.77 -14.59
C PRO A 75 -21.30 -9.52 -16.12
N VAL A 76 -21.25 -8.26 -16.55
CA VAL A 76 -21.61 -7.84 -17.91
C VAL A 76 -20.39 -7.63 -18.82
N LYS A 77 -19.15 -7.60 -18.30
CA LYS A 77 -17.96 -7.35 -19.16
C LYS A 77 -16.79 -8.28 -18.84
N ASN A 78 -16.56 -9.22 -19.76
CA ASN A 78 -15.30 -9.92 -19.98
C ASN A 78 -14.70 -10.62 -18.75
N THR A 79 -15.07 -11.88 -18.53
CA THR A 79 -14.56 -12.75 -17.45
C THR A 79 -13.05 -12.99 -17.49
N ALA A 80 -12.35 -12.57 -18.56
CA ALA A 80 -10.91 -12.75 -18.73
C ALA A 80 -10.05 -11.71 -17.99
N LEU A 81 -10.63 -10.62 -17.47
CA LEU A 81 -9.91 -9.58 -16.75
C LEU A 81 -10.53 -9.33 -15.37
N VAL A 82 -9.69 -8.95 -14.42
CA VAL A 82 -10.09 -8.45 -13.10
C VAL A 82 -9.39 -7.11 -12.82
N SER A 83 -9.94 -6.33 -11.88
CA SER A 83 -9.36 -5.06 -11.44
C SER A 83 -8.96 -5.10 -9.98
N PRO A 84 -7.74 -5.59 -9.65
CA PRO A 84 -7.23 -5.52 -8.29
C PRO A 84 -7.18 -4.06 -7.81
N VAL A 85 -7.52 -3.87 -6.54
CA VAL A 85 -7.45 -2.59 -5.84
C VAL A 85 -6.33 -2.69 -4.81
N LEU A 86 -5.24 -1.99 -5.06
CA LEU A 86 -4.20 -1.73 -4.09
C LEU A 86 -4.68 -0.63 -3.14
N LYS A 87 -4.63 -0.88 -1.84
CA LYS A 87 -4.93 0.09 -0.80
C LYS A 87 -3.74 0.21 0.14
N ILE A 88 -3.30 1.44 0.36
CA ILE A 88 -2.23 1.78 1.30
C ILE A 88 -2.84 2.68 2.37
N SER A 89 -2.87 2.19 3.61
CA SER A 89 -3.32 2.97 4.77
C SER A 89 -2.10 3.50 5.51
N ILE A 90 -2.02 4.81 5.68
CA ILE A 90 -1.04 5.48 6.54
C ILE A 90 -1.72 5.74 7.87
N ILE A 91 -1.21 5.19 8.96
CA ILE A 91 -1.75 5.37 10.30
C ILE A 91 -0.66 5.98 11.17
N SER A 92 -0.90 7.18 11.69
CA SER A 92 0.05 7.89 12.54
C SER A 92 -0.59 8.23 13.87
N HIS A 93 0.13 8.02 14.97
CA HIS A 93 -0.27 8.56 16.26
C HIS A 93 -0.23 10.10 16.22
N ILE A 94 -1.15 10.77 16.92
CA ILE A 94 -1.29 12.23 16.88
C ILE A 94 -0.02 12.93 17.40
N SER A 95 0.65 12.38 18.42
CA SER A 95 1.87 12.99 18.97
C SER A 95 3.06 13.00 18.00
N CYS A 96 3.02 12.17 16.95
CA CYS A 96 4.01 12.11 15.89
C CYS A 96 3.34 12.34 14.52
N ALA A 97 2.22 13.06 14.46
CA ALA A 97 1.53 13.31 13.19
C ALA A 97 2.12 14.49 12.41
N ASP A 98 2.84 15.37 13.09
CA ASP A 98 3.44 16.56 12.49
C ASP A 98 4.91 16.33 12.15
N MET A 99 5.34 16.85 11.00
CA MET A 99 6.74 16.87 10.59
C MET A 99 7.11 18.24 10.01
N THR A 100 8.40 18.51 9.90
CA THR A 100 8.92 19.71 9.23
C THR A 100 9.36 19.32 7.83
N ALA A 101 8.73 19.93 6.81
CA ALA A 101 9.14 19.75 5.42
C ALA A 101 10.51 20.41 5.16
N SER A 102 11.15 20.06 4.04
CA SER A 102 12.41 20.69 3.61
C SER A 102 12.30 22.22 3.43
N SER A 103 11.10 22.74 3.18
CA SER A 103 10.81 24.18 3.14
C SER A 103 10.81 24.87 4.51
N GLY A 104 10.94 24.12 5.61
CA GLY A 104 10.79 24.60 6.98
C GLY A 104 9.33 24.71 7.46
N SER A 105 8.36 24.41 6.59
CA SER A 105 6.93 24.46 6.96
C SER A 105 6.52 23.20 7.73
N LYS A 106 5.65 23.37 8.72
CA LYS A 106 5.02 22.27 9.43
C LYS A 106 3.96 21.62 8.53
N VAL A 107 4.06 20.32 8.33
CA VAL A 107 3.13 19.53 7.49
C VAL A 107 2.68 18.28 8.22
N SER A 108 1.48 17.81 7.86
CA SER A 108 0.99 16.50 8.29
C SER A 108 1.82 15.39 7.66
N ARG A 109 2.34 14.47 8.49
CA ARG A 109 3.12 13.30 8.06
C ARG A 109 2.28 12.35 7.22
N ILE A 110 1.00 12.16 7.56
CA ILE A 110 0.09 11.34 6.75
C ILE A 110 -0.17 11.97 5.38
N ASP A 111 -0.17 13.30 5.28
CA ASP A 111 -0.33 14.02 4.02
C ASP A 111 0.94 13.93 3.18
N HIS A 112 2.09 14.14 3.81
CA HIS A 112 3.38 14.06 3.15
C HIS A 112 3.63 12.65 2.60
N LEU A 113 3.46 11.61 3.42
CA LEU A 113 3.53 10.22 2.97
C LEU A 113 2.51 9.93 1.86
N SER A 114 1.28 10.45 1.95
CA SER A 114 0.28 10.23 0.89
C SER A 114 0.72 10.79 -0.45
N ARG A 115 1.36 11.97 -0.47
CA ARG A 115 1.93 12.57 -1.69
C ARG A 115 3.07 11.71 -2.25
N LEU A 116 3.97 11.22 -1.40
CA LEU A 116 5.09 10.36 -1.84
C LEU A 116 4.58 9.06 -2.48
N LEU A 117 3.57 8.44 -1.86
CA LEU A 117 2.97 7.20 -2.35
C LEU A 117 2.25 7.40 -3.68
N ASP A 118 1.50 8.50 -3.85
CA ASP A 118 0.86 8.84 -5.13
C ASP A 118 1.91 9.02 -6.23
N LEU A 119 2.94 9.85 -5.99
CA LEU A 119 4.02 10.07 -6.96
C LEU A 119 4.77 8.78 -7.33
N LYS A 120 4.96 7.87 -6.37
CA LYS A 120 5.68 6.60 -6.58
C LYS A 120 4.88 5.58 -7.39
N PHE A 121 3.58 5.47 -7.14
CA PHE A 121 2.76 4.36 -7.67
C PHE A 121 1.85 4.76 -8.83
N ASN A 122 1.37 5.99 -8.89
CA ASN A 122 0.43 6.40 -9.93
C ASN A 122 1.11 6.45 -11.31
N GLY A 123 0.51 5.76 -12.28
CA GLY A 123 1.02 5.64 -13.65
C GLY A 123 2.06 4.53 -13.87
N ARG A 124 2.42 3.75 -12.85
CA ARG A 124 3.33 2.59 -12.98
C ARG A 124 2.70 1.49 -13.83
N GLU A 125 3.46 0.84 -14.70
CA GLU A 125 2.95 -0.14 -15.68
C GLU A 125 3.30 -1.60 -15.33
N ASP A 126 4.00 -1.80 -14.23
CA ASP A 126 4.65 -3.05 -13.85
C ASP A 126 3.95 -3.78 -12.70
N PHE A 127 2.70 -3.42 -12.41
CA PHE A 127 1.84 -4.01 -11.38
C PHE A 127 0.71 -4.90 -11.94
N GLY A 128 0.44 -4.81 -13.24
CA GLY A 128 -0.62 -5.53 -13.94
C GLY A 128 -0.41 -5.43 -15.45
N LEU A 129 -1.48 -5.64 -16.23
CA LEU A 129 -1.45 -5.46 -17.68
C LEU A 129 -1.55 -3.99 -18.10
N GLU A 130 -2.16 -3.16 -17.26
CA GLU A 130 -2.38 -1.74 -17.51
C GLU A 130 -1.73 -0.88 -16.42
N ARG A 131 -1.66 0.43 -16.69
CA ARG A 131 -1.11 1.41 -15.75
C ARG A 131 -1.91 1.42 -14.44
N LEU A 132 -1.21 1.37 -13.33
CA LEU A 132 -1.75 1.58 -11.99
C LEU A 132 -2.29 3.00 -11.89
N THR A 133 -3.59 3.13 -11.68
CA THR A 133 -4.29 4.42 -11.70
C THR A 133 -4.73 4.78 -10.28
N PHE A 134 -4.38 5.98 -9.83
CA PHE A 134 -4.91 6.54 -8.58
C PHE A 134 -6.44 6.68 -8.64
N LYS A 135 -7.12 6.25 -7.57
CA LYS A 135 -8.59 6.28 -7.47
C LYS A 135 -9.11 7.20 -6.38
N ALA A 136 -8.50 7.15 -5.19
CA ALA A 136 -8.94 7.98 -4.09
C ALA A 136 -7.85 8.14 -3.03
N SER A 137 -7.88 9.28 -2.34
CA SER A 137 -7.19 9.52 -1.08
C SER A 137 -8.24 10.03 -0.08
N THR A 138 -8.43 9.32 1.02
CA THR A 138 -9.44 9.66 2.02
C THR A 138 -8.84 9.69 3.40
N GLU A 139 -9.12 10.76 4.15
CA GLU A 139 -8.73 10.89 5.55
C GLU A 139 -9.82 10.37 6.47
N LYS A 140 -9.40 9.71 7.56
CA LYS A 140 -10.27 9.08 8.55
C LYS A 140 -9.63 9.20 9.93
N CYS A 141 -10.47 9.31 10.96
CA CYS A 141 -10.02 9.08 12.33
C CYS A 141 -9.88 7.57 12.58
N TYR A 142 -8.80 7.16 13.24
CA TYR A 142 -8.57 5.76 13.62
C TYR A 142 -8.49 5.66 15.15
N GLY A 143 -9.66 5.55 15.79
CA GLY A 143 -9.74 5.71 17.24
C GLY A 143 -9.49 7.16 17.66
N LYS A 144 -9.16 7.36 18.94
CA LYS A 144 -8.95 8.71 19.51
C LYS A 144 -7.55 9.28 19.26
N ASP A 145 -6.55 8.40 19.20
CA ASP A 145 -5.15 8.81 19.28
C ASP A 145 -4.40 8.70 17.93
N TYR A 146 -5.08 8.26 16.87
CA TYR A 146 -4.47 8.07 15.55
C TYR A 146 -5.27 8.75 14.43
N LEU A 147 -4.51 9.32 13.51
CA LEU A 147 -4.99 9.80 12.22
C LEU A 147 -4.70 8.73 11.16
N CYS A 148 -5.59 8.61 10.19
CA CYS A 148 -5.44 7.67 9.09
C CYS A 148 -5.71 8.34 7.75
N ARG A 149 -4.88 8.03 6.75
CA ARG A 149 -5.15 8.35 5.34
C ARG A 149 -5.05 7.09 4.50
N GLU A 150 -6.09 6.79 3.75
CA GLU A 150 -6.14 5.63 2.86
C GLU A 150 -6.06 6.08 1.41
N LEU A 151 -5.03 5.61 0.70
CA LEU A 151 -4.90 5.73 -0.75
C LEU A 151 -5.37 4.45 -1.40
N SER A 152 -6.05 4.57 -2.55
CA SER A 152 -6.42 3.43 -3.38
C SER A 152 -6.00 3.63 -4.83
N PHE A 153 -5.49 2.57 -5.42
CA PHE A 153 -5.04 2.48 -6.80
C PHE A 153 -5.63 1.21 -7.42
N THR A 154 -5.76 1.16 -8.74
CA THR A 154 -6.20 -0.04 -9.45
C THR A 154 -5.59 -0.13 -10.84
N CYS A 155 -5.47 -1.35 -11.33
CA CYS A 155 -5.05 -1.69 -12.69
C CYS A 155 -5.87 -2.90 -13.17
N LYS A 156 -5.72 -3.29 -14.44
CA LYS A 156 -6.27 -4.54 -14.97
C LYS A 156 -5.24 -5.67 -14.89
N ASP A 157 -5.69 -6.89 -14.61
CA ASP A 157 -4.89 -8.13 -14.73
C ASP A 157 -5.75 -9.29 -15.28
N LEU A 158 -5.09 -10.35 -15.77
CA LEU A 158 -5.72 -11.54 -16.37
C LEU A 158 -6.37 -12.46 -15.34
N ASN A 159 -7.69 -12.65 -15.46
CA ASN A 159 -8.46 -13.65 -14.72
C ASN A 159 -8.36 -15.03 -15.40
N LEU A 160 -7.28 -15.77 -15.15
CA LEU A 160 -7.05 -17.09 -15.74
C LEU A 160 -7.31 -18.21 -14.72
N ASP A 161 -8.37 -18.99 -14.95
CA ASP A 161 -8.56 -20.30 -14.31
C ASP A 161 -7.75 -21.37 -15.07
N THR A 162 -6.51 -21.60 -14.65
CA THR A 162 -5.63 -22.62 -15.27
C THR A 162 -6.14 -24.05 -15.08
N ARG A 163 -7.19 -24.30 -14.29
CA ARG A 163 -7.74 -25.65 -14.10
C ARG A 163 -8.68 -26.08 -15.23
N ARG A 164 -9.23 -25.15 -16.01
CA ARG A 164 -10.20 -25.47 -17.08
C ARG A 164 -9.56 -25.81 -18.43
N GLN A 165 -8.29 -25.48 -18.65
CA GLN A 165 -7.62 -25.77 -19.92
C GLN A 165 -7.20 -27.24 -20.07
N ASN A 166 -7.11 -28.00 -18.98
CA ASN A 166 -6.67 -29.40 -19.02
C ASN A 166 -7.80 -30.42 -19.27
N HIS A 167 -9.04 -29.97 -19.52
CA HIS A 167 -10.18 -30.86 -19.79
C HIS A 167 -10.74 -30.76 -21.21
N ALA A 168 -10.11 -29.99 -22.10
CA ALA A 168 -10.50 -29.87 -23.51
C ALA A 168 -9.56 -30.65 -24.46
N SER A 169 -8.89 -31.69 -23.96
CA SER A 169 -7.92 -32.48 -24.73
C SER A 169 -8.04 -33.98 -24.42
N LEU A 170 -9.23 -34.55 -24.59
CA LEU A 170 -9.45 -36.00 -24.75
C LEU A 170 -10.59 -36.22 -25.74
#